data_AF-A0A2A5J7W8-F1
#
_entry.id   AF-A0A2A5J7W8-F1
#
_cell.length_a   1.000
_cell.length_b   1.000
_cell.length_c   1.000
_cell.angle_alpha   90.00
_cell.angle_beta   90.00
_cell.angle_gamma   90.00
#
_symmetry.space_group_name_H-M   'P 1'
#
loop_
_entity.id
_entity.type
_entity.pdbx_description
1 polymer ?
#
loop_
_entity_poly.entity_id
_entity_poly.type
_entity_poly.pdbx_seq_one_letter_code
_entity_poly.pdbx_strand_id
1 'polypeptide(L)'
;MDFVRQDELPTDSGLMSQIASTTPTLTELQRRELECVEFFDSPELGHLPTSRRREALRELHRTGTYTHTAEELLVGAKLAWRNHARCVGRAHWRTLKLIDARDAVTASALAEACWEHLRLSTNGGALQSVVTVGPLPREDGQEYRILSPQLIRYAGYRQPDGTILGDPWHVDLTAQVTAMGWKGAGTAFDVLPVLISVPDEPLQYFDVPTDLVLEVEIEHPEYSWFADLGLKWHAVPAVSDMNLDIGGIVYPCTPFSGWYVSTEVGARNFSDTDRYNMLPTIGAMMELDMSHDRTLWKDRALVELNRAVIHSYRKAGVIMVDHHTVAKQFIDHIAREDKAGRKCPTDWSWVNPPMSSSLTPTFHRLYDEPDLDIRPNFVTKKKKGTDQGRCPFHN
;
A
#
# COMPACT_ATOMS: atom_id res chain seq x y z
N MET A 1 -35.18 34.86 -24.70
CA MET A 1 -36.02 34.01 -25.55
C MET A 1 -35.57 32.57 -25.38
N ASP A 2 -36.10 31.72 -24.50
CA ASP A 2 -36.89 31.87 -23.29
C ASP A 2 -36.54 30.65 -22.43
N PHE A 3 -36.31 30.87 -21.15
CA PHE A 3 -36.04 29.82 -20.18
C PHE A 3 -37.36 29.09 -19.88
N VAL A 4 -37.43 27.78 -20.15
CA VAL A 4 -38.52 26.93 -19.67
C VAL A 4 -38.19 26.49 -18.25
N ARG A 5 -39.11 26.79 -17.32
CA ARG A 5 -39.05 26.48 -15.89
C ARG A 5 -39.23 24.98 -15.64
N GLN A 6 -38.58 24.50 -14.59
CA GLN A 6 -38.44 23.08 -14.24
C GLN A 6 -39.59 22.51 -13.39
N ASP A 7 -40.79 23.09 -13.47
CA ASP A 7 -41.90 22.81 -12.52
C ASP A 7 -43.19 22.25 -13.17
N GLU A 8 -43.14 21.70 -14.38
CA GLU A 8 -44.32 21.09 -15.04
C GLU A 8 -44.04 19.70 -15.66
N LEU A 9 -43.63 18.74 -14.84
CA LEU A 9 -43.73 17.31 -15.19
C LEU A 9 -44.49 16.56 -14.09
N PRO A 10 -45.59 15.84 -14.41
CA PRO A 10 -46.36 15.08 -13.42
C PRO A 10 -45.51 13.99 -12.76
N THR A 11 -45.52 13.96 -11.43
CA THR A 11 -44.99 12.87 -10.61
C THR A 11 -45.94 11.67 -10.69
N ASP A 12 -45.73 10.78 -11.66
CA ASP A 12 -46.39 9.49 -11.67
C ASP A 12 -45.55 8.48 -10.87
N SER A 13 -45.67 8.60 -9.55
CA SER A 13 -45.18 7.61 -8.59
C SER A 13 -46.19 6.45 -8.56
N GLY A 14 -46.01 5.47 -9.43
CA GLY A 14 -46.87 4.29 -9.43
C GLY A 14 -46.47 3.24 -10.46
N LEU A 15 -45.98 2.11 -9.95
CA LEU A 15 -45.90 0.83 -10.67
C LEU A 15 -44.85 0.73 -11.79
N MET A 16 -43.55 0.66 -11.43
CA MET A 16 -42.62 -0.25 -12.12
C MET A 16 -41.59 -0.87 -11.16
N SER A 17 -41.74 -2.18 -10.99
CA SER A 17 -40.73 -3.19 -10.60
C SER A 17 -39.94 -2.99 -9.29
N GLN A 18 -40.61 -3.23 -8.16
CA GLN A 18 -39.94 -3.91 -7.04
C GLN A 18 -39.83 -5.41 -7.37
N ILE A 19 -38.85 -5.78 -8.19
CA ILE A 19 -38.21 -7.09 -8.05
C ILE A 19 -36.90 -6.80 -7.36
N ALA A 20 -36.97 -6.63 -6.04
CA ALA A 20 -35.79 -6.69 -5.22
C ALA A 20 -35.20 -8.09 -5.43
N SER A 21 -34.04 -8.16 -6.06
CA SER A 21 -33.19 -9.35 -6.08
C SER A 21 -32.89 -9.71 -4.62
N THR A 22 -33.72 -10.55 -4.01
CA THR A 22 -33.45 -11.13 -2.68
C THR A 22 -32.43 -12.24 -2.86
N THR A 23 -31.20 -11.87 -3.23
CA THR A 23 -30.07 -12.76 -3.07
C THR A 23 -29.87 -12.92 -1.56
N PRO A 24 -29.99 -14.13 -1.00
CA PRO A 24 -29.81 -14.32 0.43
C PRO A 24 -28.39 -13.89 0.83
N THR A 25 -28.27 -13.01 1.82
CA THR A 25 -26.98 -12.62 2.38
C THR A 25 -26.33 -13.85 3.01
N LEU A 26 -25.15 -14.23 2.51
CA LEU A 26 -24.40 -15.35 3.06
C LEU A 26 -24.05 -15.08 4.52
N THR A 27 -24.15 -16.12 5.36
CA THR A 27 -23.52 -16.09 6.68
C THR A 27 -22.01 -15.99 6.53
N GLU A 28 -21.34 -15.52 7.58
CA GLU A 28 -19.87 -15.40 7.60
C GLU A 28 -19.18 -16.73 7.30
N LEU A 29 -19.71 -17.84 7.83
CA LEU A 29 -19.18 -19.17 7.56
C LEU A 29 -19.37 -19.57 6.08
N GLN A 30 -20.56 -19.35 5.50
CA GLN A 30 -20.82 -19.65 4.08
C GLN A 30 -19.94 -18.83 3.14
N ARG A 31 -19.66 -17.56 3.49
CA ARG A 31 -18.72 -16.72 2.75
C ARG A 31 -17.31 -17.32 2.77
N ARG A 32 -16.82 -17.69 3.96
CA ARG A 32 -15.50 -18.31 4.12
C ARG A 32 -15.39 -19.67 3.43
N GLU A 33 -16.47 -20.45 3.41
CA GLU A 33 -16.54 -21.71 2.66
C GLU A 33 -16.41 -21.48 1.16
N LEU A 34 -17.11 -20.49 0.61
CA LEU A 34 -17.02 -20.12 -0.79
C LEU A 34 -15.59 -19.69 -1.15
N GLU A 35 -15.00 -18.79 -0.36
CA GLU A 35 -13.63 -18.32 -0.55
C GLU A 35 -12.61 -19.46 -0.46
N CYS A 36 -12.78 -20.40 0.48
CA CYS A 36 -11.95 -21.59 0.58
C CYS A 36 -12.05 -22.46 -0.69
N VAL A 37 -13.26 -22.67 -1.21
CA VAL A 37 -13.47 -23.44 -2.46
C VAL A 37 -12.80 -22.74 -3.64
N GLU A 38 -13.08 -21.45 -3.84
CA GLU A 38 -12.53 -20.66 -4.95
C GLU A 38 -10.99 -20.62 -4.90
N PHE A 39 -10.40 -20.49 -3.71
CA PHE A 39 -8.97 -20.49 -3.54
C PHE A 39 -8.34 -21.83 -3.96
N PHE A 40 -8.84 -22.95 -3.46
CA PHE A 40 -8.28 -24.27 -3.79
C PHE A 40 -8.63 -24.75 -5.20
N ASP A 41 -9.67 -24.20 -5.82
CA ASP A 41 -10.02 -24.46 -7.23
C ASP A 41 -9.24 -23.54 -8.19
N SER A 42 -8.41 -22.61 -7.67
CA SER A 42 -7.58 -21.75 -8.50
C SER A 42 -6.56 -22.57 -9.32
N PRO A 43 -6.29 -22.17 -10.58
CA PRO A 43 -5.30 -22.86 -11.42
C PRO A 43 -3.91 -22.93 -10.79
N GLU A 44 -3.53 -21.94 -10.00
CA GLU A 44 -2.26 -21.87 -9.28
C GLU A 44 -2.08 -22.96 -8.21
N LEU A 45 -3.15 -23.61 -7.77
CA LEU A 45 -3.13 -24.74 -6.83
C LEU A 45 -3.57 -26.06 -7.46
N GLY A 46 -3.76 -26.11 -8.79
CA GLY A 46 -4.29 -27.28 -9.49
C GLY A 46 -3.41 -28.53 -9.41
N HIS A 47 -2.16 -28.42 -8.97
CA HIS A 47 -1.27 -29.55 -8.71
C HIS A 47 -1.51 -30.23 -7.35
N LEU A 48 -2.24 -29.60 -6.44
CA LEU A 48 -2.56 -30.18 -5.14
C LEU A 48 -3.58 -31.34 -5.29
N PRO A 49 -3.56 -32.34 -4.38
CA PRO A 49 -4.54 -33.41 -4.39
C PRO A 49 -5.97 -32.88 -4.24
N THR A 50 -6.93 -33.48 -4.95
CA THR A 50 -8.36 -33.13 -4.83
C THR A 50 -8.94 -33.34 -3.42
N SER A 51 -8.25 -34.10 -2.55
CA SER A 51 -8.62 -34.22 -1.14
C SER A 51 -8.34 -32.94 -0.34
N ARG A 52 -7.34 -32.13 -0.73
CA ARG A 52 -6.87 -31.00 0.08
C ARG A 52 -7.96 -29.97 0.36
N ARG A 53 -8.73 -29.58 -0.66
CA ARG A 53 -9.91 -28.71 -0.49
C ARG A 53 -10.91 -29.28 0.52
N ARG A 54 -11.19 -30.58 0.45
CA ARG A 54 -12.13 -31.26 1.36
C ARG A 54 -11.59 -31.31 2.80
N GLU A 55 -10.28 -31.47 2.97
CA GLU A 55 -9.63 -31.44 4.28
C GLU A 55 -9.73 -30.04 4.91
N ALA A 56 -9.41 -28.99 4.14
CA ALA A 56 -9.53 -27.61 4.59
C ALA A 56 -10.96 -27.25 5.01
N LEU A 57 -11.96 -27.59 4.18
CA LEU A 57 -13.37 -27.37 4.52
C LEU A 57 -13.79 -28.14 5.78
N ARG A 58 -13.39 -29.40 5.93
CA ARG A 58 -13.70 -30.19 7.15
C ARG A 58 -13.08 -29.56 8.40
N GLU A 59 -11.85 -29.08 8.31
CA GLU A 59 -11.18 -28.38 9.42
C GLU A 59 -11.89 -27.07 9.77
N LEU A 60 -12.27 -26.29 8.74
CA LEU A 60 -13.03 -25.05 8.86
C LEU A 60 -14.36 -25.29 9.59
N HIS A 61 -15.14 -26.29 9.18
CA HIS A 61 -16.40 -26.64 9.84
C HIS A 61 -16.21 -27.12 11.28
N ARG A 62 -15.14 -27.87 11.57
CA ARG A 62 -14.90 -28.46 12.88
C ARG A 62 -14.37 -27.45 13.90
N THR A 63 -13.54 -26.52 13.46
CA THR A 63 -12.75 -25.65 14.36
C THR A 63 -13.01 -24.16 14.15
N GLY A 64 -13.72 -23.79 13.09
CA GLY A 64 -13.87 -22.40 12.67
C GLY A 64 -12.65 -21.82 11.95
N THR A 65 -11.61 -22.61 11.69
CA THR A 65 -10.41 -22.20 10.95
C THR A 65 -9.77 -23.38 10.20
N TYR A 66 -8.75 -23.13 9.38
CA TYR A 66 -7.86 -24.16 8.86
C TYR A 66 -6.47 -23.59 8.62
N THR A 67 -5.47 -24.46 8.54
CA THR A 67 -4.08 -24.03 8.37
C THR A 67 -3.62 -24.21 6.92
N HIS A 68 -3.14 -23.12 6.31
CA HIS A 68 -2.44 -23.16 5.03
C HIS A 68 -1.05 -23.80 5.18
N THR A 69 -0.59 -24.53 4.17
CA THR A 69 0.85 -24.84 4.03
C THR A 69 1.62 -23.57 3.64
N ALA A 70 2.96 -23.58 3.75
CA ALA A 70 3.78 -22.45 3.30
C ALA A 70 3.62 -22.19 1.78
N GLU A 71 3.43 -23.25 0.99
CA GLU A 71 3.16 -23.15 -0.45
C GLU A 71 1.81 -22.48 -0.72
N GLU A 72 0.74 -22.95 -0.07
CA GLU A 72 -0.60 -22.37 -0.20
C GLU A 72 -0.58 -20.90 0.23
N LEU A 73 0.10 -20.58 1.31
CA LEU A 73 0.22 -19.21 1.81
C LEU A 73 0.94 -18.29 0.81
N LEU A 74 2.04 -18.75 0.21
CA LEU A 74 2.76 -18.02 -0.82
C LEU A 74 1.89 -17.80 -2.07
N VAL A 75 1.17 -18.83 -2.53
CA VAL A 75 0.26 -18.71 -3.68
C VAL A 75 -0.87 -17.73 -3.37
N GLY A 76 -1.47 -17.82 -2.17
CA GLY A 76 -2.50 -16.89 -1.71
C GLY A 76 -2.02 -15.44 -1.69
N ALA A 77 -0.84 -15.17 -1.14
CA ALA A 77 -0.26 -13.82 -1.12
C ALA A 77 0.04 -13.29 -2.54
N LYS A 78 0.52 -14.15 -3.44
CA LYS A 78 0.75 -13.83 -4.85
C LYS A 78 -0.55 -13.44 -5.56
N LEU A 79 -1.62 -14.21 -5.35
CA LEU A 79 -2.95 -13.90 -5.88
C LEU A 79 -3.53 -12.64 -5.26
N ALA A 80 -3.32 -12.41 -3.96
CA ALA A 80 -3.74 -11.19 -3.29
C ALA A 80 -3.13 -9.94 -3.92
N TRP A 81 -1.83 -9.96 -4.21
CA TRP A 81 -1.18 -8.86 -4.94
C TRP A 81 -1.76 -8.69 -6.36
N ARG A 82 -1.90 -9.79 -7.11
CA ARG A 82 -2.50 -9.80 -8.46
C ARG A 82 -3.91 -9.21 -8.48
N ASN A 83 -4.69 -9.45 -7.44
CA ASN A 83 -6.07 -8.97 -7.31
C ASN A 83 -6.17 -7.54 -6.78
N HIS A 84 -5.08 -6.94 -6.29
CA HIS A 84 -5.15 -5.63 -5.65
C HIS A 84 -5.37 -4.49 -6.65
N ALA A 85 -6.61 -4.02 -6.76
CA ALA A 85 -7.07 -3.09 -7.80
C ALA A 85 -6.34 -1.74 -7.83
N ARG A 86 -5.71 -1.33 -6.72
CA ARG A 86 -4.98 -0.06 -6.56
C ARG A 86 -3.47 -0.17 -6.83
N CYS A 87 -2.96 -1.36 -7.18
CA CYS A 87 -1.55 -1.56 -7.45
C CYS A 87 -1.26 -1.52 -8.97
N VAL A 88 -0.46 -0.55 -9.41
CA VAL A 88 0.05 -0.49 -10.79
C VAL A 88 1.18 -1.51 -11.03
N GLY A 89 1.90 -1.91 -9.98
CA GLY A 89 3.02 -2.87 -10.02
C GLY A 89 2.62 -4.35 -10.18
N ARG A 90 1.34 -4.66 -10.43
CA ARG A 90 0.82 -6.04 -10.50
C ARG A 90 1.52 -6.93 -11.52
N ALA A 91 2.21 -6.38 -12.51
CA ALA A 91 2.97 -7.15 -13.49
C ALA A 91 3.96 -8.15 -12.86
N HIS A 92 4.45 -7.88 -11.65
CA HIS A 92 5.49 -8.62 -10.93
C HIS A 92 4.97 -9.64 -9.91
N TRP A 93 3.66 -9.84 -9.81
CA TRP A 93 3.03 -10.62 -8.74
C TRP A 93 3.64 -12.01 -8.50
N ARG A 94 4.14 -12.69 -9.54
CA ARG A 94 4.76 -14.02 -9.45
C ARG A 94 6.12 -14.03 -8.75
N THR A 95 6.78 -12.89 -8.62
CA THR A 95 8.14 -12.74 -8.05
C THR A 95 8.16 -12.68 -6.52
N LEU A 96 7.00 -12.54 -5.89
CA LEU A 96 6.86 -12.41 -4.43
C LEU A 96 7.53 -13.57 -3.69
N LYS A 97 8.30 -13.24 -2.65
CA LYS A 97 8.89 -14.19 -1.70
C LYS A 97 8.14 -14.15 -0.38
N LEU A 98 8.02 -15.30 0.30
CA LEU A 98 7.37 -15.43 1.60
C LEU A 98 8.42 -15.56 2.71
N ILE A 99 8.24 -14.78 3.77
CA ILE A 99 8.73 -15.07 5.12
C ILE A 99 7.54 -15.59 5.92
N ASP A 100 7.56 -16.88 6.25
CA ASP A 100 6.54 -17.49 7.09
C ASP A 100 6.89 -17.25 8.57
N ALA A 101 6.21 -16.26 9.17
CA ALA A 101 6.42 -15.85 10.56
C ALA A 101 5.19 -16.18 11.42
N ARG A 102 4.41 -17.20 11.05
CA ARG A 102 3.18 -17.58 11.76
C ARG A 102 3.43 -18.05 13.20
N ASP A 103 4.66 -18.42 13.53
CA ASP A 103 5.07 -18.83 14.88
C ASP A 103 5.64 -17.65 15.71
N ALA A 104 5.75 -16.44 15.14
CA ALA A 104 6.26 -15.26 15.84
C ALA A 104 5.20 -14.63 16.75
N VAL A 105 5.02 -15.22 17.94
CA VAL A 105 3.94 -14.86 18.88
C VAL A 105 4.32 -13.86 19.96
N THR A 106 5.53 -13.29 19.92
CA THR A 106 5.96 -12.19 20.81
C THR A 106 6.25 -10.94 20.00
N ALA A 107 6.16 -9.76 20.60
CA ALA A 107 6.41 -8.52 19.87
C ALA A 107 7.85 -8.45 19.35
N SER A 108 8.81 -8.96 20.13
CA SER A 108 10.22 -9.06 19.71
C SER A 108 10.41 -10.03 18.54
N ALA A 109 9.72 -11.18 18.52
CA ALA A 109 9.82 -12.11 17.39
C ALA A 109 9.23 -11.53 16.10
N LEU A 110 8.14 -10.74 16.20
CA LEU A 110 7.60 -10.01 15.05
C LEU A 110 8.53 -8.90 14.56
N ALA A 111 9.21 -8.20 15.48
CA ALA A 111 10.23 -7.21 15.10
C ALA A 111 11.37 -7.87 14.31
N GLU A 112 11.89 -9.01 14.79
CA GLU A 112 12.92 -9.76 14.06
C GLU A 112 12.44 -10.23 12.67
N ALA A 113 11.18 -10.65 12.54
CA ALA A 113 10.61 -10.99 11.24
C ALA A 113 10.49 -9.76 10.30
N CYS A 114 10.30 -8.55 10.84
CA CYS A 114 10.36 -7.30 10.09
C CYS A 114 11.79 -6.94 9.67
N TRP A 115 12.78 -7.22 10.51
CA TRP A 115 14.20 -7.00 10.17
C TRP A 115 14.66 -7.94 9.07
N GLU A 116 14.26 -9.21 9.13
CA GLU A 116 14.53 -10.13 8.03
C GLU A 116 13.80 -9.74 6.74
N HIS A 117 12.58 -9.20 6.85
CA HIS A 117 11.89 -8.60 5.70
C HIS A 117 12.70 -7.48 5.06
N LEU A 118 13.20 -6.52 5.85
CA LEU A 118 13.99 -5.40 5.33
C LEU A 118 15.32 -5.89 4.74
N ARG A 119 15.99 -6.86 5.36
CA ARG A 119 17.24 -7.44 4.85
C ARG A 119 17.04 -8.09 3.48
N LEU A 120 16.04 -8.96 3.35
CA LEU A 120 15.74 -9.65 2.09
C LEU A 120 15.23 -8.71 1.00
N SER A 121 14.35 -7.78 1.36
CA SER A 121 13.78 -6.81 0.41
C SER A 121 14.79 -5.79 -0.09
N THR A 122 15.72 -5.34 0.76
CA THR A 122 16.72 -4.33 0.39
C THR A 122 17.76 -4.89 -0.58
N ASN A 123 18.29 -6.10 -0.30
CA ASN A 123 19.21 -6.83 -1.19
C ASN A 123 20.29 -5.93 -1.86
N GLY A 124 20.95 -5.07 -1.06
CA GLY A 124 21.99 -4.15 -1.53
C GLY A 124 21.54 -3.12 -2.58
N GLY A 125 20.26 -2.76 -2.62
CA GLY A 125 19.66 -1.87 -3.63
C GLY A 125 18.99 -2.61 -4.78
N ALA A 126 19.30 -3.89 -5.00
CA ALA A 126 18.63 -4.75 -5.96
C ALA A 126 17.31 -5.31 -5.39
N LEU A 127 16.35 -4.40 -5.14
CA LEU A 127 15.14 -4.64 -4.36
C LEU A 127 14.36 -5.89 -4.77
N GLN A 128 13.81 -6.59 -3.78
CA GLN A 128 12.99 -7.79 -3.96
C GLN A 128 11.61 -7.61 -3.32
N SER A 129 10.57 -8.10 -4.00
CA SER A 129 9.23 -8.15 -3.42
C SER A 129 9.13 -9.26 -2.38
N VAL A 130 8.80 -8.88 -1.14
CA VAL A 130 8.71 -9.79 0.00
C VAL A 130 7.37 -9.59 0.69
N VAL A 131 6.79 -10.67 1.19
CA VAL A 131 5.68 -10.65 2.14
C VAL A 131 6.08 -11.43 3.38
N THR A 132 5.84 -10.85 4.55
CA THR A 132 5.98 -11.53 5.84
C THR A 132 4.59 -11.81 6.37
N VAL A 133 4.26 -13.05 6.69
CA VAL A 133 2.94 -13.41 7.24
C VAL A 133 3.10 -13.83 8.70
N GLY A 134 2.52 -13.04 9.60
CA GLY A 134 2.52 -13.30 11.04
C GLY A 134 1.41 -14.27 11.49
N PRO A 135 1.30 -14.49 12.81
CA PRO A 135 0.36 -15.47 13.37
C PRO A 135 -1.11 -15.14 13.09
N LEU A 136 -1.94 -16.17 13.16
CA LEU A 136 -3.40 -16.02 13.15
C LEU A 136 -3.89 -15.37 14.46
N PRO A 137 -5.07 -14.73 14.45
CA PRO A 137 -5.74 -14.33 15.69
C PRO A 137 -5.93 -15.52 16.64
N ARG A 138 -5.89 -15.26 17.94
CA ARG A 138 -6.24 -16.25 18.97
C ARG A 138 -7.74 -16.56 18.94
N GLU A 139 -8.14 -17.67 19.56
CA GLU A 139 -9.55 -18.08 19.63
C GLU A 139 -10.46 -17.03 20.31
N ASP A 140 -9.90 -16.22 21.21
CA ASP A 140 -10.59 -15.11 21.88
C ASP A 140 -10.66 -13.82 21.03
N GLY A 141 -10.12 -13.85 19.81
CA GLY A 141 -10.12 -12.75 18.85
C GLY A 141 -9.00 -11.73 19.06
N GLN A 142 -8.07 -11.95 19.99
CA GLN A 142 -6.88 -11.10 20.09
C GLN A 142 -5.95 -11.32 18.91
N GLU A 143 -5.38 -10.24 18.37
CA GLU A 143 -4.59 -10.26 17.15
C GLU A 143 -3.13 -9.85 17.39
N TYR A 144 -2.26 -10.31 16.50
CA TYR A 144 -0.87 -9.87 16.37
C TYR A 144 -0.84 -8.77 15.31
N ARG A 145 -0.34 -7.58 15.66
CA ARG A 145 -0.45 -6.40 14.79
C ARG A 145 0.81 -5.56 14.79
N ILE A 146 1.22 -5.16 13.60
CA ILE A 146 2.06 -3.98 13.39
C ILE A 146 1.11 -2.79 13.21
N LEU A 147 1.28 -1.77 14.04
CA LEU A 147 0.48 -0.55 14.03
C LEU A 147 1.11 0.55 13.17
N SER A 148 2.44 0.52 12.97
CA SER A 148 3.10 1.40 12.02
C SER A 148 2.58 1.14 10.60
N PRO A 149 2.28 2.18 9.80
CA PRO A 149 1.71 2.01 8.46
C PRO A 149 2.69 1.37 7.49
N GLN A 150 3.99 1.66 7.65
CA GLN A 150 5.08 1.01 6.94
C GLN A 150 6.24 0.73 7.90
N LEU A 151 7.12 -0.21 7.55
CA LEU A 151 8.28 -0.57 8.38
C LEU A 151 9.33 0.54 8.46
N ILE A 152 9.41 1.39 7.43
CA ILE A 152 10.29 2.57 7.42
C ILE A 152 9.43 3.79 7.12
N ARG A 153 9.42 4.74 8.07
CA ARG A 153 8.82 6.07 7.94
C ARG A 153 9.60 7.10 8.71
N TYR A 154 9.49 8.34 8.26
CA TYR A 154 10.09 9.48 8.94
C TYR A 154 9.10 10.13 9.90
N ALA A 155 9.63 10.59 11.03
CA ALA A 155 8.88 11.27 12.07
C ALA A 155 8.39 12.65 11.63
N GLY A 156 7.36 13.15 12.32
CA GLY A 156 6.83 14.49 12.17
C GLY A 156 6.72 15.19 13.52
N TYR A 157 7.38 16.34 13.68
CA TYR A 157 7.44 17.09 14.94
C TYR A 157 6.74 18.43 14.80
N ARG A 158 5.67 18.64 15.58
CA ARG A 158 5.05 19.97 15.72
C ARG A 158 6.03 20.90 16.44
N GLN A 159 6.34 22.02 15.82
CA GLN A 159 7.20 23.06 16.37
C GLN A 159 6.39 24.08 17.19
N PRO A 160 7.05 24.85 18.09
CA PRO A 160 6.38 25.88 18.89
C PRO A 160 5.68 26.97 18.08
N ASP A 161 6.15 27.26 16.87
CA ASP A 161 5.57 28.24 15.95
C ASP A 161 4.41 27.70 15.09
N GLY A 162 4.03 26.43 15.30
CA GLY A 162 2.97 25.75 14.57
C GLY A 162 3.41 25.09 13.26
N THR A 163 4.67 25.26 12.85
CA THR A 163 5.23 24.51 11.71
C THR A 163 5.46 23.04 12.07
N ILE A 164 5.71 22.21 11.06
CA ILE A 164 6.04 20.79 11.24
C ILE A 164 7.41 20.54 10.64
N LEU A 165 8.30 19.94 11.44
CA LEU A 165 9.57 19.40 11.00
C LEU A 165 9.40 17.92 10.66
N GLY A 166 9.92 17.49 9.50
CA GLY A 166 9.79 16.11 9.02
C GLY A 166 8.46 15.88 8.32
N ASP A 167 7.84 14.72 8.52
CA ASP A 167 6.66 14.28 7.77
C ASP A 167 5.35 14.56 8.52
N PRO A 168 4.51 15.51 8.06
CA PRO A 168 3.23 15.84 8.72
C PRO A 168 2.27 14.66 8.89
N TRP A 169 2.30 13.66 8.01
CA TRP A 169 1.43 12.49 8.12
C TRP A 169 1.73 11.62 9.33
N HIS A 170 2.94 11.68 9.89
CA HIS A 170 3.34 10.84 11.00
C HIS A 170 3.40 11.58 12.33
N VAL A 171 2.85 12.79 12.44
CA VAL A 171 2.84 13.56 13.69
C VAL A 171 2.19 12.78 14.84
N ASP A 172 1.04 12.17 14.61
CA ASP A 172 0.31 11.46 15.66
C ASP A 172 1.05 10.19 16.09
N LEU A 173 1.62 9.44 15.14
CA LEU A 173 2.45 8.27 15.43
C LEU A 173 3.73 8.68 16.19
N THR A 174 4.37 9.76 15.77
CA THR A 174 5.56 10.34 16.43
C THR A 174 5.24 10.72 17.87
N ALA A 175 4.11 11.39 18.10
CA ALA A 175 3.65 11.76 19.43
C ALA A 175 3.37 10.52 20.30
N GLN A 176 2.76 9.48 19.72
CA GLN A 176 2.48 8.22 20.41
C GLN A 176 3.77 7.55 20.89
N VAL A 177 4.74 7.32 19.99
CA VAL A 177 6.00 6.65 20.38
C VAL A 177 6.84 7.52 21.32
N THR A 178 6.79 8.85 21.17
CA THR A 178 7.44 9.79 22.11
C THR A 178 6.83 9.70 23.51
N ALA A 179 5.50 9.58 23.63
CA ALA A 179 4.82 9.38 24.91
C ALA A 179 5.17 8.03 25.55
N MET A 180 5.56 7.02 24.76
CA MET A 180 6.10 5.75 25.23
C MET A 180 7.60 5.82 25.60
N GLY A 181 8.23 6.99 25.45
CA GLY A 181 9.62 7.24 25.84
C GLY A 181 10.63 7.22 24.69
N TRP A 182 10.20 7.00 23.44
CA TRP A 182 11.08 7.12 22.28
C TRP A 182 11.58 8.56 22.11
N LYS A 183 12.82 8.72 21.63
CA LYS A 183 13.42 10.03 21.35
C LYS A 183 14.15 9.98 20.02
N GLY A 184 13.62 10.70 19.03
CA GLY A 184 14.33 10.96 17.77
C GLY A 184 15.46 11.97 17.94
N ALA A 185 16.22 12.18 16.86
CA ALA A 185 17.30 13.17 16.82
C ALA A 185 16.80 14.61 16.60
N GLY A 186 15.51 14.79 16.29
CA GLY A 186 14.90 16.07 15.96
C GLY A 186 15.25 16.54 14.56
N THR A 187 15.36 15.64 13.58
CA THR A 187 15.64 15.99 12.18
C THR A 187 14.42 15.80 11.28
N ALA A 188 14.50 16.28 10.03
CA ALA A 188 13.45 16.09 9.04
C ALA A 188 13.30 14.62 8.59
N PHE A 189 14.29 13.76 8.86
CA PHE A 189 14.33 12.39 8.36
C PHE A 189 14.67 11.38 9.47
N ASP A 190 14.15 11.60 10.67
CA ASP A 190 14.28 10.63 11.77
C ASP A 190 13.41 9.41 11.49
N VAL A 191 14.03 8.23 11.39
CA VAL A 191 13.29 6.97 11.19
C VAL A 191 12.50 6.64 12.46
N LEU A 192 11.19 6.47 12.32
CA LEU A 192 10.29 6.05 13.39
C LEU A 192 10.52 4.58 13.76
N PRO A 193 10.36 4.21 15.04
CA PRO A 193 10.35 2.82 15.44
C PRO A 193 9.07 2.12 14.95
N VAL A 194 9.13 0.80 14.83
CA VAL A 194 7.97 -0.03 14.48
C VAL A 194 7.17 -0.32 15.74
N LEU A 195 5.89 0.08 15.74
CA LEU A 195 4.97 -0.11 16.85
C LEU A 195 4.22 -1.45 16.70
N ILE A 196 4.35 -2.33 17.70
CA ILE A 196 3.86 -3.71 17.65
C ILE A 196 2.97 -4.00 18.86
N SER A 197 1.80 -4.59 18.59
CA SER A 197 0.82 -5.04 19.58
C SER A 197 0.61 -6.54 19.41
N VAL A 198 0.81 -7.30 20.48
CA VAL A 198 0.53 -8.75 20.53
C VAL A 198 -0.30 -9.08 21.78
N PRO A 199 -0.96 -10.25 21.83
CA PRO A 199 -1.65 -10.71 23.03
C PRO A 199 -0.71 -10.82 24.23
N ASP A 200 -1.23 -10.56 25.43
CA ASP A 200 -0.54 -10.71 26.72
C ASP A 200 0.74 -9.86 26.95
N GLU A 201 1.15 -9.03 26.00
CA GLU A 201 2.25 -8.07 26.14
C GLU A 201 1.74 -6.63 26.10
N PRO A 202 2.38 -5.68 26.81
CA PRO A 202 2.08 -4.26 26.60
C PRO A 202 2.41 -3.85 25.16
N LEU A 203 1.86 -2.72 24.72
CA LEU A 203 2.26 -2.12 23.44
C LEU A 203 3.76 -1.79 23.47
N GLN A 204 4.51 -2.24 22.47
CA GLN A 204 5.96 -2.04 22.38
C GLN A 204 6.36 -1.38 21.07
N TYR A 205 7.44 -0.61 21.08
CA TYR A 205 8.09 -0.12 19.87
C TYR A 205 9.50 -0.71 19.77
N PHE A 206 9.98 -0.88 18.53
CA PHE A 206 11.32 -1.36 18.23
C PHE A 206 11.97 -0.42 17.22
N ASP A 207 13.13 0.13 17.56
CA ASP A 207 13.92 0.93 16.61
C ASP A 207 14.36 0.05 15.43
N VAL A 208 14.21 0.58 14.21
CA VAL A 208 14.72 -0.08 13.00
C VAL A 208 16.24 -0.08 13.06
N PRO A 209 16.92 -1.24 12.97
CA PRO A 209 18.38 -1.29 12.92
C PRO A 209 18.90 -0.42 11.78
N THR A 210 19.83 0.48 12.07
CA THR A 210 20.30 1.49 11.12
C THR A 210 20.95 0.87 9.88
N ASP A 211 21.57 -0.31 10.02
CA ASP A 211 22.18 -1.06 8.91
C ASP A 211 21.14 -1.67 7.95
N LEU A 212 19.86 -1.72 8.35
CA LEU A 212 18.75 -2.18 7.51
C LEU A 212 18.00 -1.05 6.81
N VAL A 213 18.32 0.20 7.11
CA VAL A 213 17.72 1.37 6.47
C VAL A 213 18.64 1.88 5.37
N LEU A 214 18.39 1.43 4.14
CA LEU A 214 19.03 2.02 2.97
C LEU A 214 18.31 3.32 2.58
N GLU A 215 18.99 4.45 2.66
CA GLU A 215 18.50 5.75 2.23
C GLU A 215 19.23 6.23 0.97
N VAL A 216 18.52 6.99 0.13
CA VAL A 216 19.07 7.63 -1.06
C VAL A 216 19.02 9.13 -0.86
N GLU A 217 20.20 9.76 -0.80
CA GLU A 217 20.35 11.22 -0.84
C GLU A 217 19.93 11.75 -2.22
N ILE A 218 19.15 12.82 -2.24
CA ILE A 218 18.56 13.37 -3.45
C ILE A 218 19.40 14.52 -3.99
N GLU A 219 19.91 14.33 -5.20
CA GLU A 219 20.65 15.31 -5.99
C GLU A 219 20.05 15.44 -7.40
N HIS A 220 20.37 16.55 -8.07
CA HIS A 220 19.88 16.81 -9.42
C HIS A 220 21.04 16.77 -10.44
N PRO A 221 20.84 16.17 -11.63
CA PRO A 221 21.90 16.05 -12.64
C PRO A 221 22.44 17.38 -13.17
N GLU A 222 21.68 18.47 -13.03
CA GLU A 222 22.03 19.80 -13.58
C GLU A 222 22.02 20.92 -12.54
N TYR A 223 21.33 20.73 -11.41
CA TYR A 223 21.16 21.76 -10.39
C TYR A 223 21.94 21.35 -9.14
N SER A 224 23.19 21.79 -9.04
CA SER A 224 24.07 21.38 -7.92
C SER A 224 23.51 21.74 -6.55
N TRP A 225 22.73 22.82 -6.45
CA TRP A 225 22.09 23.28 -5.22
C TRP A 225 21.05 22.30 -4.65
N PHE A 226 20.59 21.31 -5.41
CA PHE A 226 19.65 20.31 -4.88
C PHE A 226 20.24 19.52 -3.71
N ALA A 227 21.54 19.22 -3.76
CA ALA A 227 22.23 18.48 -2.70
C ALA A 227 22.22 19.27 -1.37
N ASP A 228 22.26 20.61 -1.44
CA ASP A 228 22.25 21.49 -0.27
C ASP A 228 20.88 21.49 0.45
N LEU A 229 19.82 20.99 -0.20
CA LEU A 229 18.51 20.81 0.44
C LEU A 229 18.50 19.65 1.46
N GLY A 230 19.48 18.75 1.42
CA GLY A 230 19.59 17.62 2.35
C GLY A 230 18.40 16.66 2.29
N LEU A 231 17.71 16.58 1.14
CA LEU A 231 16.60 15.66 0.95
C LEU A 231 17.12 14.23 0.82
N LYS A 232 16.46 13.29 1.49
CA LYS A 232 16.71 11.85 1.32
C LYS A 232 15.43 11.05 1.42
N TRP A 233 15.44 9.84 0.89
CA TRP A 233 14.31 8.91 1.04
C TRP A 233 14.76 7.47 1.15
N HIS A 234 14.07 6.69 1.97
CA HIS A 234 14.37 5.26 2.15
C HIS A 234 14.08 4.46 0.87
N ALA A 235 14.84 3.39 0.63
CA ALA A 235 14.77 2.60 -0.59
C ALA A 235 13.52 1.70 -0.65
N VAL A 236 13.11 1.12 0.48
CA VAL A 236 12.09 0.07 0.53
C VAL A 236 10.73 0.63 0.96
N PRO A 237 9.68 0.61 0.11
CA PRO A 237 8.30 0.83 0.52
C PRO A 237 7.69 -0.47 1.09
N ALA A 238 7.75 -0.66 2.40
CA ALA A 238 7.21 -1.85 3.07
C ALA A 238 5.93 -1.54 3.85
N VAL A 239 4.75 -1.73 3.23
CA VAL A 239 3.43 -1.55 3.85
C VAL A 239 3.20 -2.60 4.93
N SER A 240 2.72 -2.22 6.12
CA SER A 240 2.56 -3.12 7.27
C SER A 240 1.21 -3.05 7.98
N ASP A 241 0.30 -2.17 7.55
CA ASP A 241 -1.00 -1.95 8.18
C ASP A 241 -2.20 -2.58 7.44
N MET A 242 -1.96 -3.48 6.49
CA MET A 242 -2.99 -4.24 5.79
C MET A 242 -3.14 -5.66 6.35
N ASN A 243 -4.32 -6.24 6.17
CA ASN A 243 -4.55 -7.66 6.39
C ASN A 243 -4.43 -8.40 5.06
N LEU A 244 -4.03 -9.67 5.12
CA LEU A 244 -4.06 -10.59 3.99
C LEU A 244 -5.17 -11.60 4.19
N ASP A 245 -6.13 -11.66 3.27
CA ASP A 245 -7.26 -12.59 3.30
C ASP A 245 -7.09 -13.64 2.19
N ILE A 246 -6.98 -14.90 2.59
CA ILE A 246 -6.76 -16.06 1.70
C ILE A 246 -7.75 -17.15 2.08
N GLY A 247 -8.63 -17.54 1.16
CA GLY A 247 -9.51 -18.69 1.33
C GLY A 247 -10.41 -18.63 2.58
N GLY A 248 -10.81 -17.43 3.01
CA GLY A 248 -11.59 -17.25 4.24
C GLY A 248 -10.77 -17.25 5.52
N ILE A 249 -9.43 -17.15 5.44
CA ILE A 249 -8.52 -16.98 6.58
C ILE A 249 -7.86 -15.60 6.49
N VAL A 250 -7.97 -14.82 7.56
CA VAL A 250 -7.43 -13.46 7.64
C VAL A 250 -6.16 -13.43 8.48
N TYR A 251 -5.07 -12.97 7.89
CA TYR A 251 -3.77 -12.74 8.51
C TYR A 251 -3.59 -11.24 8.82
N PRO A 252 -3.65 -10.82 10.11
CA PRO A 252 -3.68 -9.40 10.48
C PRO A 252 -2.31 -8.70 10.49
N CYS A 253 -1.23 -9.49 10.49
CA CYS A 253 0.15 -9.00 10.46
C CYS A 253 0.80 -9.42 9.14
N THR A 254 0.75 -8.55 8.14
CA THR A 254 1.27 -8.90 6.80
C THR A 254 2.11 -7.80 6.14
N PRO A 255 3.32 -7.50 6.64
CA PRO A 255 4.24 -6.62 5.94
C PRO A 255 4.49 -7.07 4.50
N PHE A 256 4.39 -6.14 3.55
CA PHE A 256 4.59 -6.37 2.12
C PHE A 256 5.46 -5.24 1.53
N SER A 257 6.49 -5.61 0.78
CA SER A 257 7.32 -4.68 0.04
C SER A 257 7.36 -4.95 -1.46
N GLY A 258 7.58 -3.88 -2.20
CA GLY A 258 8.02 -3.91 -3.59
C GLY A 258 9.15 -2.91 -3.78
N TRP A 259 9.07 -2.10 -4.83
CA TRP A 259 9.94 -0.96 -5.05
C TRP A 259 9.11 0.23 -5.49
N TYR A 260 9.66 1.43 -5.29
CA TYR A 260 8.98 2.67 -5.61
C TYR A 260 8.77 2.85 -7.12
N VAL A 261 7.61 3.42 -7.46
CA VAL A 261 7.47 4.28 -8.63
C VAL A 261 7.96 5.68 -8.24
N SER A 262 8.78 6.30 -9.09
CA SER A 262 9.41 7.59 -8.77
C SER A 262 8.44 8.68 -8.29
N THR A 263 7.22 8.68 -8.82
CA THR A 263 6.16 9.64 -8.49
C THR A 263 5.61 9.49 -7.08
N GLU A 264 5.77 8.33 -6.44
CA GLU A 264 5.44 8.18 -5.02
C GLU A 264 6.35 9.04 -4.14
N VAL A 265 7.64 9.14 -4.48
CA VAL A 265 8.60 9.95 -3.73
C VAL A 265 8.55 11.40 -4.20
N GLY A 266 8.79 11.65 -5.50
CA GLY A 266 8.90 12.99 -6.04
C GLY A 266 7.57 13.74 -6.07
N ALA A 267 6.52 13.12 -6.62
CA ALA A 267 5.24 13.80 -6.85
C ALA A 267 4.23 13.70 -5.70
N ARG A 268 4.47 12.83 -4.69
CA ARG A 268 3.65 12.76 -3.48
C ARG A 268 4.47 13.17 -2.26
N ASN A 269 5.37 12.32 -1.78
CA ASN A 269 6.05 12.53 -0.49
C ASN A 269 6.77 13.88 -0.40
N PHE A 270 7.51 14.28 -1.43
CA PHE A 270 8.20 15.57 -1.44
C PHE A 270 7.33 16.75 -1.88
N SER A 271 6.26 16.53 -2.65
CA SER A 271 5.51 17.63 -3.30
C SER A 271 4.21 18.02 -2.61
N ASP A 272 3.49 17.05 -2.03
CA ASP A 272 2.17 17.26 -1.46
C ASP A 272 2.25 18.32 -0.34
N THR A 273 1.25 19.23 -0.31
CA THR A 273 1.23 20.37 0.63
C THR A 273 1.05 19.95 2.08
N ASP A 274 0.47 18.78 2.30
CA ASP A 274 0.30 18.12 3.59
C ASP A 274 1.41 17.09 3.87
N ARG A 275 2.50 17.13 3.09
CA ARG A 275 3.74 16.35 3.28
C ARG A 275 4.94 17.30 3.42
N TYR A 276 6.05 17.02 2.75
CA TYR A 276 7.25 17.86 2.82
C TYR A 276 7.12 19.19 2.05
N ASN A 277 6.13 19.32 1.14
CA ASN A 277 5.79 20.55 0.44
C ASN A 277 7.01 21.30 -0.16
N MET A 278 7.85 20.60 -0.93
CA MET A 278 9.10 21.15 -1.45
C MET A 278 8.95 21.99 -2.72
N LEU A 279 7.78 21.99 -3.37
CA LEU A 279 7.59 22.72 -4.62
C LEU A 279 7.89 24.23 -4.52
N PRO A 280 7.45 24.97 -3.46
CA PRO A 280 7.80 26.38 -3.32
C PRO A 280 9.31 26.62 -3.22
N THR A 281 10.03 25.80 -2.44
CA THR A 281 11.49 25.89 -2.29
C THR A 281 12.19 25.65 -3.63
N ILE A 282 11.79 24.61 -4.36
CA ILE A 282 12.39 24.27 -5.66
C ILE A 282 12.08 25.36 -6.69
N GLY A 283 10.86 25.88 -6.72
CA GLY A 283 10.48 26.97 -7.61
C GLY A 283 11.30 28.24 -7.38
N ALA A 284 11.58 28.58 -6.12
CA ALA A 284 12.42 29.72 -5.75
C ALA A 284 13.89 29.51 -6.17
N MET A 285 14.44 28.32 -5.91
CA MET A 285 15.81 27.96 -6.30
C MET A 285 16.03 27.90 -7.82
N MET A 286 14.96 27.66 -8.57
CA MET A 286 14.93 27.73 -10.04
C MET A 286 14.64 29.14 -10.59
N GLU A 287 14.46 30.14 -9.72
CA GLU A 287 14.10 31.51 -10.09
C GLU A 287 12.84 31.60 -10.98
N LEU A 288 11.83 30.76 -10.70
CA LEU A 288 10.58 30.76 -11.45
C LEU A 288 9.69 31.94 -11.07
N ASP A 289 8.87 32.41 -12.02
CA ASP A 289 7.77 33.33 -11.72
C ASP A 289 6.67 32.57 -10.95
N MET A 290 6.69 32.69 -9.61
CA MET A 290 5.74 32.04 -8.70
C MET A 290 4.51 32.90 -8.38
N SER A 291 4.29 34.00 -9.11
CA SER A 291 3.23 34.98 -8.81
C SER A 291 1.81 34.44 -8.99
N HIS A 292 1.61 33.47 -9.90
CA HIS A 292 0.30 32.89 -10.20
C HIS A 292 0.45 31.48 -10.79
N ASP A 293 -0.47 30.56 -10.46
CA ASP A 293 -0.55 29.22 -11.07
C ASP A 293 -0.52 29.17 -12.62
N ARG A 294 -0.94 30.24 -13.32
CA ARG A 294 -0.91 30.30 -14.79
C ARG A 294 0.50 30.34 -15.38
N THR A 295 1.52 30.62 -14.59
CA THR A 295 2.93 30.55 -15.00
C THR A 295 3.44 29.11 -15.07
N LEU A 296 2.66 28.14 -14.54
CA LEU A 296 3.00 26.72 -14.48
C LEU A 296 4.28 26.44 -13.68
N TRP A 297 4.59 27.29 -12.70
CA TRP A 297 5.79 27.13 -11.89
C TRP A 297 5.78 25.82 -11.08
N LYS A 298 4.61 25.40 -10.59
CA LYS A 298 4.43 24.13 -9.85
C LYS A 298 4.77 22.94 -10.74
N ASP A 299 4.27 22.93 -11.97
CA ASP A 299 4.51 21.88 -12.96
C ASP A 299 6.00 21.76 -13.29
N ARG A 300 6.67 22.89 -13.51
CA ARG A 300 8.12 22.94 -13.78
C ARG A 300 8.94 22.43 -12.59
N ALA A 301 8.64 22.91 -11.38
CA ALA A 301 9.32 22.46 -10.16
C ALA A 301 9.10 20.96 -9.89
N LEU A 302 7.87 20.47 -10.10
CA LEU A 302 7.49 19.07 -9.92
C LEU A 302 8.25 18.13 -10.86
N VAL A 303 8.43 18.53 -12.12
CA VAL A 303 9.21 17.76 -13.10
C VAL A 303 10.66 17.63 -12.68
N GLU A 304 11.32 18.73 -12.29
CA GLU A 304 12.73 18.69 -11.88
C GLU A 304 12.92 17.93 -10.55
N LEU A 305 11.97 18.04 -9.61
CA LEU A 305 11.99 17.22 -8.39
C LEU A 305 11.91 15.72 -8.70
N ASN A 306 10.99 15.29 -9.57
CA ASN A 306 10.91 13.88 -9.96
C ASN A 306 12.15 13.42 -10.72
N ARG A 307 12.74 14.31 -11.53
CA ARG A 307 14.00 14.04 -12.23
C ARG A 307 15.17 13.86 -11.26
N ALA A 308 15.26 14.67 -10.20
CA ALA A 308 16.24 14.50 -9.12
C ALA A 308 16.11 13.12 -8.47
N VAL A 309 14.88 12.72 -8.13
CA VAL A 309 14.60 11.42 -7.50
C VAL A 309 15.05 10.25 -8.38
N ILE A 310 14.64 10.24 -9.66
CA ILE A 310 15.01 9.17 -10.61
C ILE A 310 16.54 9.11 -10.77
N HIS A 311 17.17 10.27 -10.93
CA HIS A 311 18.63 10.36 -11.08
C HIS A 311 19.35 9.78 -9.86
N SER A 312 18.92 10.17 -8.67
CA SER A 312 19.55 9.80 -7.40
C SER A 312 19.46 8.30 -7.12
N TYR A 313 18.27 7.71 -7.29
CA TYR A 313 18.10 6.26 -7.12
C TYR A 313 18.95 5.46 -8.11
N ARG A 314 19.00 5.91 -9.38
CA ARG A 314 19.87 5.31 -10.39
C ARG A 314 21.35 5.43 -10.00
N LYS A 315 21.80 6.60 -9.54
CA LYS A 315 23.20 6.85 -9.14
C LYS A 315 23.58 5.98 -7.94
N ALA A 316 22.67 5.81 -6.98
CA ALA A 316 22.86 4.97 -5.79
C ALA A 316 22.79 3.46 -6.08
N GLY A 317 22.45 3.04 -7.32
CA GLY A 317 22.29 1.63 -7.67
C GLY A 317 21.05 0.98 -7.03
N VAL A 318 20.04 1.78 -6.68
CA VAL A 318 18.80 1.32 -6.04
C VAL A 318 17.69 1.21 -7.09
N ILE A 319 16.99 0.07 -7.11
CA ILE A 319 15.87 -0.16 -8.03
C ILE A 319 14.73 0.84 -7.75
N MET A 320 14.33 1.53 -8.80
CA MET A 320 13.13 2.37 -8.88
C MET A 320 12.62 2.33 -10.33
N VAL A 321 11.32 2.47 -10.53
CA VAL A 321 10.71 2.55 -11.87
C VAL A 321 10.09 3.93 -12.09
N ASP A 322 10.22 4.47 -13.30
CA ASP A 322 9.51 5.70 -13.67
C ASP A 322 8.03 5.40 -14.02
N HIS A 323 7.19 6.42 -13.93
CA HIS A 323 5.75 6.29 -14.13
C HIS A 323 5.34 5.93 -15.57
N HIS A 324 6.15 6.25 -16.59
CA HIS A 324 5.84 5.86 -17.97
C HIS A 324 6.13 4.37 -18.19
N THR A 325 7.24 3.86 -17.64
CA THR A 325 7.61 2.45 -17.74
C THR A 325 6.63 1.57 -16.98
N VAL A 326 6.28 1.91 -15.74
CA VAL A 326 5.34 1.09 -14.95
C VAL A 326 3.94 1.06 -15.57
N ALA A 327 3.49 2.17 -16.19
CA ALA A 327 2.21 2.21 -16.90
C ALA A 327 2.18 1.25 -18.10
N LYS A 328 3.27 1.14 -18.86
CA LYS A 328 3.40 0.16 -19.96
C LYS A 328 3.39 -1.28 -19.43
N GLN A 329 4.17 -1.56 -18.39
CA GLN A 329 4.20 -2.87 -17.74
C GLN A 329 2.81 -3.30 -17.22
N PHE A 330 2.04 -2.35 -16.71
CA PHE A 330 0.67 -2.60 -16.26
C PHE A 330 -0.28 -2.91 -17.43
N ILE A 331 -0.13 -2.26 -18.58
CA ILE A 331 -0.89 -2.62 -19.79
C ILE A 331 -0.55 -4.04 -20.26
N ASP A 332 0.73 -4.41 -20.23
CA ASP A 332 1.17 -5.77 -20.55
C ASP A 332 0.63 -6.80 -19.55
N HIS A 333 0.45 -6.40 -18.28
CA HIS A 333 -0.23 -7.23 -17.29
C HIS A 333 -1.69 -7.49 -17.66
N ILE A 334 -2.45 -6.44 -18.00
CA ILE A 334 -3.85 -6.58 -18.43
C ILE A 334 -3.97 -7.50 -19.65
N ALA A 335 -3.12 -7.33 -20.65
CA ALA A 335 -3.12 -8.19 -21.84
C ALA A 335 -2.83 -9.66 -21.49
N ARG A 336 -1.98 -9.93 -20.49
CA ARG A 336 -1.72 -11.29 -19.98
C ARG A 336 -2.90 -11.87 -19.22
N GLU A 337 -3.62 -11.05 -18.46
CA GLU A 337 -4.84 -11.47 -17.74
C GLU A 337 -5.97 -11.81 -18.72
N ASP A 338 -6.20 -10.94 -19.71
CA ASP A 338 -7.19 -11.14 -20.77
C ASP A 338 -6.90 -12.40 -21.59
N LYS A 339 -5.64 -12.60 -22.02
CA LYS A 339 -5.21 -13.83 -22.71
C LYS A 339 -5.46 -15.10 -21.90
N ALA A 340 -5.43 -14.99 -20.57
CA ALA A 340 -5.70 -16.09 -19.68
C ALA A 340 -7.20 -16.23 -19.32
N GLY A 341 -8.07 -15.45 -19.96
CA GLY A 341 -9.53 -15.48 -19.78
C GLY A 341 -9.99 -14.83 -18.48
N ARG A 342 -9.21 -13.92 -17.89
CA ARG A 342 -9.48 -13.31 -16.59
C ARG A 342 -9.69 -11.81 -16.70
N LYS A 343 -10.61 -11.32 -15.88
CA LYS A 343 -10.80 -9.87 -15.68
C LYS A 343 -9.64 -9.27 -14.91
N CYS A 344 -9.49 -7.95 -15.02
CA CYS A 344 -8.52 -7.17 -14.24
C CYS A 344 -9.18 -5.94 -13.61
N PRO A 345 -10.02 -6.13 -12.56
CA PRO A 345 -10.59 -5.03 -11.79
C PRO A 345 -9.50 -4.03 -11.38
N THR A 346 -9.73 -2.75 -11.64
CA THR A 346 -8.69 -1.74 -11.52
C THR A 346 -9.27 -0.38 -11.12
N ASP A 347 -8.68 0.22 -10.10
CA ASP A 347 -9.02 1.57 -9.67
C ASP A 347 -8.25 2.59 -10.53
N TRP A 348 -8.96 3.18 -11.49
CA TRP A 348 -8.39 4.14 -12.44
C TRP A 348 -7.68 5.30 -11.73
N SER A 349 -8.20 5.75 -10.58
CA SER A 349 -7.63 6.88 -9.83
C SER A 349 -6.30 6.57 -9.16
N TRP A 350 -6.03 5.28 -8.90
CA TRP A 350 -4.80 4.82 -8.25
C TRP A 350 -3.73 4.35 -9.23
N VAL A 351 -4.11 3.78 -10.37
CA VAL A 351 -3.12 3.28 -11.35
C VAL A 351 -2.55 4.37 -12.25
N ASN A 352 -3.23 5.50 -12.36
CA ASN A 352 -2.70 6.65 -13.08
C ASN A 352 -1.75 7.46 -12.20
N PRO A 353 -0.58 7.86 -12.72
CA PRO A 353 0.38 8.60 -11.93
C PRO A 353 -0.15 10.00 -11.57
N PRO A 354 0.27 10.57 -10.42
CA PRO A 354 -0.16 11.89 -9.97
C PRO A 354 0.44 13.05 -10.79
N MET A 355 1.25 12.76 -11.80
CA MET A 355 1.75 13.73 -12.77
C MET A 355 1.72 13.11 -14.18
N SER A 356 1.52 13.94 -15.20
CA SER A 356 1.61 13.52 -16.61
C SER A 356 0.71 12.33 -16.98
N SER A 357 -0.43 12.15 -16.31
CA SER A 357 -1.26 10.94 -16.45
C SER A 357 -1.72 10.72 -17.90
N SER A 358 -2.18 11.77 -18.58
CA SER A 358 -2.61 11.70 -19.99
C SER A 358 -1.48 11.41 -20.98
N LEU A 359 -0.23 11.35 -20.54
CA LEU A 359 0.93 10.92 -21.34
C LEU A 359 1.25 9.44 -21.11
N THR A 360 0.41 8.72 -20.37
CA THR A 360 0.60 7.30 -20.06
C THR A 360 -0.52 6.44 -20.67
N PRO A 361 -0.21 5.19 -21.08
CA PRO A 361 -1.21 4.31 -21.70
C PRO A 361 -2.32 3.85 -20.75
N THR A 362 -2.15 4.03 -19.43
CA THR A 362 -3.15 3.72 -18.40
C THR A 362 -4.31 4.70 -18.38
N PHE A 363 -4.14 5.91 -18.91
CA PHE A 363 -5.16 6.96 -18.84
C PHE A 363 -6.29 6.73 -19.84
N HIS A 364 -5.95 6.30 -21.06
CA HIS A 364 -6.86 6.29 -22.22
C HIS A 364 -7.76 5.05 -22.31
N ARG A 365 -8.11 4.43 -21.18
CA ARG A 365 -8.92 3.20 -21.15
C ARG A 365 -9.89 3.18 -19.99
N LEU A 366 -11.01 2.50 -20.22
CA LEU A 366 -11.92 2.08 -19.18
C LEU A 366 -11.44 0.75 -18.59
N TYR A 367 -11.63 0.58 -17.29
CA TYR A 367 -11.32 -0.64 -16.58
C TYR A 367 -12.59 -1.29 -16.06
N ASP A 368 -12.54 -2.59 -15.79
CA ASP A 368 -13.51 -3.22 -14.90
C ASP A 368 -13.47 -2.50 -13.54
N GLU A 369 -14.64 -2.17 -13.00
CA GLU A 369 -14.76 -1.52 -11.69
C GLU A 369 -13.96 -2.29 -10.62
N PRO A 370 -13.30 -1.59 -9.67
CA PRO A 370 -12.59 -2.22 -8.59
C PRO A 370 -13.49 -3.19 -7.81
N ASP A 371 -13.08 -4.45 -7.76
CA ASP A 371 -13.69 -5.46 -6.91
C ASP A 371 -12.89 -5.51 -5.60
N LEU A 372 -13.47 -4.99 -4.52
CA LEU A 372 -12.85 -4.99 -3.18
C LEU A 372 -13.17 -6.29 -2.41
N ASP A 373 -14.13 -7.08 -2.89
CA ASP A 373 -14.57 -8.31 -2.27
C ASP A 373 -13.89 -9.55 -2.86
N ILE A 374 -13.21 -9.41 -4.01
CA ILE A 374 -12.36 -10.47 -4.58
C ILE A 374 -11.38 -11.02 -3.54
N ARG A 375 -11.24 -12.35 -3.48
CA ARG A 375 -10.25 -13.04 -2.64
C ARG A 375 -9.41 -14.03 -3.47
N PRO A 376 -8.15 -14.29 -3.11
CA PRO A 376 -7.37 -13.63 -2.05
C PRO A 376 -7.12 -12.14 -2.31
N ASN A 377 -6.93 -11.32 -1.27
CA ASN A 377 -6.61 -9.89 -1.41
C ASN A 377 -5.95 -9.30 -0.16
N PHE A 378 -5.25 -8.18 -0.33
CA PHE A 378 -4.86 -7.29 0.76
C PHE A 378 -6.01 -6.34 1.07
N VAL A 379 -6.50 -6.38 2.30
CA VAL A 379 -7.67 -5.62 2.74
C VAL A 379 -7.30 -4.64 3.84
N THR A 380 -7.88 -3.45 3.78
CA THR A 380 -7.70 -2.44 4.83
C THR A 380 -8.31 -2.93 6.13
N LYS A 381 -7.61 -2.70 7.25
CA LYS A 381 -8.13 -3.00 8.59
C LYS A 381 -9.44 -2.24 8.80
N LYS A 382 -10.55 -2.96 9.05
CA LYS A 382 -11.82 -2.31 9.47
C LYS A 382 -11.54 -1.57 10.78
N LYS A 383 -11.54 -0.23 10.75
CA LYS A 383 -11.53 0.57 11.99
C LYS A 383 -12.82 0.24 12.75
N LYS A 384 -12.70 -0.33 13.96
CA LYS A 384 -13.83 -0.40 14.89
C LYS A 384 -14.13 1.04 15.32
N GLY A 385 -15.13 1.67 14.68
CA GLY A 385 -15.56 3.05 14.95
C GLY A 385 -15.32 4.00 13.77
N THR A 386 -16.43 4.45 13.18
CA THR A 386 -16.62 5.62 12.29
C THR A 386 -15.44 6.04 11.39
N ASP A 387 -15.37 5.48 10.19
CA ASP A 387 -15.43 6.32 8.97
C ASP A 387 -15.81 5.44 7.76
N GLN A 388 -16.95 5.69 7.16
CA GLN A 388 -17.36 5.03 5.92
C GLN A 388 -16.68 5.76 4.75
N GLY A 389 -15.81 5.06 4.03
CA GLY A 389 -15.52 5.39 2.62
C GLY A 389 -14.62 6.59 2.33
N ARG A 390 -13.71 7.00 3.23
CA ARG A 390 -12.68 8.02 2.93
C ARG A 390 -11.35 7.38 2.56
N CYS A 391 -10.65 7.99 1.60
CA CYS A 391 -9.25 7.70 1.30
C CYS A 391 -8.42 7.82 2.60
N PRO A 392 -7.53 6.88 2.95
CA PRO A 392 -6.88 6.82 4.27
C PRO A 392 -5.96 8.00 4.62
N PHE A 393 -5.89 9.03 3.78
CA PHE A 393 -4.93 10.13 3.92
C PHE A 393 -5.50 11.54 3.78
N HIS A 394 -6.82 11.75 3.70
CA HIS A 394 -7.39 13.11 3.60
C HIS A 394 -8.54 13.30 4.59
N ASN A 395 -8.50 14.43 5.33
CA ASN A 395 -9.68 14.99 6.00
C ASN A 395 -10.69 15.52 4.98
#